data_AF-N9UUF9-F1
#
_entry.id   AF-N9UUF9-F1
#
_cell.length_a   1.000
_cell.length_b   1.000
_cell.length_c   1.000
_cell.angle_alpha   90.00
_cell.angle_beta   90.00
_cell.angle_gamma   90.00
#
_symmetry.space_group_name_H-M   'P 1'
#
loop_
_entity.id
_entity.type
_entity.pdbx_description
1 polymer ?
#
loop_
_entity_poly.entity_id
_entity_poly.type
_entity_poly.pdbx_seq_one_letter_code
_entity_poly.pdbx_strand_id
1 'polypeptide(L)'
;MSLASTSEFKSFNETTTLTRSGSTEMGTYSPKSLPRKSVRKTLTRVSSLLFKTDRDPIKRQNKKMANVLVSLPISVVTLIDKINNSQKPLTKLIDKIYKEDYIPEDIETNQTNIDCSHLVKLLENEQIYLFDEISNITSVLSQSKTKLLRSARILCNGMEVSHFHLLEVMIKVLLPISETVLCDAFISRFALLDDPGKMLHLKLFYETISQNYEIIFVKEKYDPYYIDGVSSREITAASDETMFDLIFDNNYHEEQYMRNFIYFLPYVMKHRDVYATIMNYYNIFNQEHPEDDEMKAFLSWKYVRLERLVLSWLDIMATMICEVEPEFFKELNSSPLLQSEQLTVIFKNKFLNFLKNYDHKHDENTEVEVAPYMKSVARDVLFSIVTEETRDEQQIKILLETFTIDPIYSKDQKTKVVNLIQLNPVFLAEQLVLFDLTEFQKIHCHDFYLSRKNNTLETYIKSCQKIEFLALKVMDILKNHKICEYFIKVANSCYEMKGYNTCYLIYSTLTTISIKHPDVWSKVKKSKLQIYKKLQILFEIGNNYKNYRSISTDKEGIPIMTIWMHDIVNINCIPNKIDELGLFNFSKLRAIGSIITLLHSLQKIQFNFKPYDIVQRVINNIIVPDSK
;
A
#
# COMPACT_ATOMS: atom_id res chain seq x y z
N MET A 1 -8.15 43.28 -22.95
CA MET A 1 -9.61 43.09 -22.89
C MET A 1 -9.87 41.77 -22.16
N SER A 2 -9.78 41.67 -20.83
CA SER A 2 -10.58 42.34 -19.79
C SER A 2 -12.08 42.16 -19.94
N LEU A 3 -12.66 41.27 -19.14
CA LEU A 3 -13.93 41.47 -18.43
C LEU A 3 -13.93 40.53 -17.22
N ALA A 4 -14.36 41.04 -16.07
CA ALA A 4 -14.37 40.34 -14.80
C ALA A 4 -15.82 40.11 -14.33
N SER A 5 -16.03 39.10 -13.50
CA SER A 5 -17.23 39.02 -12.65
C SER A 5 -16.95 38.18 -11.39
N THR A 6 -16.91 38.86 -10.26
CA THR A 6 -16.92 38.32 -8.89
C THR A 6 -18.31 37.86 -8.46
N SER A 7 -18.41 36.84 -7.61
CA SER A 7 -19.56 36.64 -6.73
C SER A 7 -19.16 35.87 -5.47
N GLU A 8 -19.64 36.32 -4.31
CA GLU A 8 -19.08 36.03 -2.99
C GLU A 8 -19.69 34.81 -2.27
N PHE A 9 -18.98 34.37 -1.22
CA PHE A 9 -19.47 33.45 -0.19
C PHE A 9 -20.68 34.03 0.58
N LYS A 10 -21.61 33.15 1.00
CA LYS A 10 -22.43 33.38 2.21
C LYS A 10 -22.48 32.13 3.08
N SER A 11 -22.02 32.30 4.31
CA SER A 11 -22.15 31.35 5.42
C SER A 11 -23.55 31.40 6.04
N PHE A 12 -24.07 30.27 6.50
CA PHE A 12 -25.14 30.22 7.49
C PHE A 12 -24.78 29.22 8.59
N ASN A 13 -24.66 29.73 9.83
CA ASN A 13 -24.70 28.93 11.04
C ASN A 13 -26.16 28.76 11.44
N GLU A 14 -26.57 27.57 11.87
CA GLU A 14 -27.72 27.45 12.76
C GLU A 14 -27.54 26.30 13.75
N THR A 15 -27.45 26.66 15.03
CA THR A 15 -27.43 25.75 16.18
C THR A 15 -28.85 25.38 16.58
N THR A 16 -29.13 24.10 16.84
CA THR A 16 -30.28 23.73 17.67
C THR A 16 -30.02 22.47 18.49
N THR A 17 -29.95 22.65 19.81
CA THR A 17 -30.00 21.59 20.82
C THR A 17 -31.44 21.09 20.98
N LEU A 18 -31.67 19.78 21.17
CA LEU A 18 -32.88 19.28 21.87
C LEU A 18 -32.68 17.90 22.53
N THR A 19 -32.87 17.94 23.84
CA THR A 19 -33.03 16.93 24.91
C THR A 19 -33.42 15.47 24.64
N ARG A 20 -32.92 14.60 25.54
CA ARG A 20 -33.44 13.25 25.87
C ARG A 20 -34.91 13.24 26.33
N SER A 21 -35.63 12.18 25.98
CA SER A 21 -36.59 11.47 26.85
C SER A 21 -36.70 10.00 26.40
N GLY A 22 -37.07 9.08 27.30
CA GLY A 22 -37.01 7.62 27.07
C GLY A 22 -38.35 6.87 27.09
N SER A 23 -38.28 5.56 27.42
CA SER A 23 -39.35 4.54 27.36
C SER A 23 -39.68 4.08 25.91
N THR A 24 -39.86 2.80 25.59
CA THR A 24 -40.38 1.64 26.35
C THR A 24 -39.77 0.30 25.87
N GLU A 25 -39.70 -0.69 26.77
CA GLU A 25 -39.39 -2.09 26.41
C GLU A 25 -40.67 -2.86 26.02
N MET A 26 -40.62 -3.65 24.95
CA MET A 26 -41.40 -4.90 24.80
C MET A 26 -40.87 -5.72 23.60
N GLY A 27 -40.65 -7.03 23.78
CA GLY A 27 -40.02 -7.85 22.72
C GLY A 27 -39.66 -9.30 23.09
N THR A 28 -40.56 -9.99 23.78
CA THR A 28 -40.93 -11.41 23.59
C THR A 28 -39.88 -12.44 23.08
N TYR A 29 -39.52 -13.37 23.98
CA TYR A 29 -39.30 -14.82 23.78
C TYR A 29 -38.74 -15.36 22.45
N SER A 30 -37.53 -15.92 22.52
CA SER A 30 -36.94 -16.82 21.51
C SER A 30 -37.12 -18.30 21.91
N PRO A 31 -37.59 -19.19 21.01
CA PRO A 31 -37.50 -20.64 21.19
C PRO A 31 -36.19 -21.20 20.61
N LYS A 32 -35.45 -21.94 21.45
CA LYS A 32 -34.20 -22.62 21.08
C LYS A 32 -34.46 -23.71 20.01
N SER A 33 -33.62 -23.79 18.98
CA SER A 33 -33.49 -24.98 18.13
C SER A 33 -32.02 -25.30 17.83
N LEU A 34 -31.69 -26.60 17.79
CA LEU A 34 -30.32 -27.12 17.82
C LEU A 34 -29.51 -26.87 16.53
N PRO A 35 -28.18 -26.75 16.61
CA PRO A 35 -27.32 -26.57 15.44
C PRO A 35 -27.18 -27.88 14.64
N ARG A 36 -27.73 -27.91 13.41
CA ARG A 36 -27.39 -28.95 12.42
C ARG A 36 -26.01 -28.67 11.82
N LYS A 37 -25.07 -29.61 12.00
CA LYS A 37 -23.76 -29.59 11.34
C LYS A 37 -23.94 -29.60 9.81
N SER A 38 -23.47 -28.57 9.12
CA SER A 38 -23.22 -28.63 7.67
C SER A 38 -21.72 -28.75 7.42
N VAL A 39 -21.33 -29.79 6.69
CA VAL A 39 -19.92 -30.04 6.34
C VAL A 39 -19.52 -29.04 5.25
N ARG A 40 -18.90 -27.93 5.64
CA ARG A 40 -18.21 -27.04 4.70
C ARG A 40 -16.87 -27.67 4.34
N LYS A 41 -16.66 -27.95 3.05
CA LYS A 41 -15.31 -28.16 2.51
C LYS A 41 -14.48 -26.90 2.78
N THR A 42 -13.28 -27.08 3.30
CA THR A 42 -12.33 -26.03 3.64
C THR A 42 -11.76 -25.40 2.38
N LEU A 43 -12.34 -24.27 1.93
CA LEU A 43 -11.52 -23.25 1.29
C LEU A 43 -10.57 -22.68 2.35
N THR A 44 -9.30 -22.58 2.00
CA THR A 44 -8.23 -21.98 2.81
C THR A 44 -8.60 -20.51 3.10
N ARG A 45 -9.12 -20.24 4.30
CA ARG A 45 -9.32 -18.87 4.77
C ARG A 45 -7.96 -18.24 5.04
N VAL A 46 -7.49 -17.40 4.11
CA VAL A 46 -6.42 -16.44 4.39
C VAL A 46 -6.85 -15.61 5.61
N SER A 47 -5.97 -15.50 6.60
CA SER A 47 -6.34 -15.04 7.94
C SER A 47 -6.48 -13.53 8.00
N SER A 48 -7.72 -13.03 7.95
CA SER A 48 -8.05 -11.62 8.22
C SER A 48 -7.80 -11.18 9.69
N LEU A 49 -7.13 -12.02 10.49
CA LEU A 49 -6.76 -11.77 11.89
C LEU A 49 -5.29 -11.37 12.07
N LEU A 50 -4.46 -11.38 11.01
CA LEU A 50 -3.11 -10.79 11.03
C LEU A 50 -3.11 -9.29 10.68
N PHE A 51 -4.23 -8.75 10.21
CA PHE A 51 -4.35 -7.39 9.68
C PHE A 51 -5.31 -6.49 10.48
N LYS A 52 -5.49 -6.77 11.78
CA LYS A 52 -6.10 -5.82 12.70
C LYS A 52 -5.09 -4.72 13.03
N THR A 53 -5.00 -3.75 12.10
CA THR A 53 -4.27 -2.47 12.19
C THR A 53 -2.76 -2.57 12.49
N ASP A 54 -1.94 -1.75 11.83
CA ASP A 54 -0.51 -1.61 12.17
C ASP A 54 -0.27 -0.90 13.53
N ARG A 55 -1.32 -0.81 14.35
CA ARG A 55 -1.28 -0.67 15.79
C ARG A 55 -2.14 -1.78 16.40
N ASP A 56 -1.55 -2.59 17.29
CA ASP A 56 -2.32 -2.89 18.50
C ASP A 56 -2.49 -1.54 19.21
N PRO A 57 -3.71 -1.15 19.61
CA PRO A 57 -3.86 -0.02 20.50
C PRO A 57 -3.29 -0.42 21.86
N ILE A 58 -1.99 -0.18 22.06
CA ILE A 58 -1.52 0.33 23.35
C ILE A 58 -2.52 1.43 23.67
N LYS A 59 -3.18 1.32 24.82
CA LYS A 59 -4.18 2.29 25.24
C LYS A 59 -3.54 3.67 25.12
N ARG A 60 -3.95 4.46 24.12
CA ARG A 60 -3.92 5.91 24.23
C ARG A 60 -4.86 6.23 25.40
N GLN A 61 -4.29 6.15 26.61
CA GLN A 61 -4.70 7.05 27.67
C GLN A 61 -4.70 8.44 27.05
N ASN A 62 -5.70 9.25 27.37
CA ASN A 62 -5.82 10.61 26.85
C ASN A 62 -4.76 11.54 27.47
N LYS A 63 -3.47 11.21 27.35
CA LYS A 63 -2.40 12.20 27.37
C LYS A 63 -2.63 13.10 26.15
N LYS A 64 -2.70 14.41 26.39
CA LYS A 64 -2.61 15.40 25.30
C LYS A 64 -1.38 15.03 24.48
N MET A 65 -1.51 14.89 23.16
CA MET A 65 -0.34 14.82 22.29
C MET A 65 0.46 16.10 22.53
N ALA A 66 1.78 16.00 22.74
CA ALA A 66 2.62 17.18 22.77
C ALA A 66 2.64 17.80 21.37
N ASN A 67 3.05 19.07 21.27
CA ASN A 67 2.90 19.87 20.04
C ASN A 67 3.81 19.41 18.87
N VAL A 68 4.54 18.31 19.02
CA VAL A 68 5.65 17.82 18.17
C VAL A 68 5.23 17.48 16.73
N LEU A 69 3.96 17.09 16.53
CA LEU A 69 3.40 16.75 15.21
C LEU A 69 2.54 17.89 14.61
N VAL A 70 2.61 19.10 15.17
CA VAL A 70 1.90 20.30 14.70
C VAL A 70 2.94 21.35 14.32
N SER A 71 2.68 22.16 13.29
CA SER A 71 3.54 23.30 12.95
C SER A 71 3.69 24.25 14.15
N LEU A 72 4.92 24.69 14.43
CA LEU A 72 5.21 25.66 15.48
C LEU A 72 4.40 26.96 15.29
N PRO A 73 4.05 27.69 16.37
CA PRO A 73 3.38 28.97 16.27
C PRO A 73 4.14 29.96 15.39
N ILE A 74 3.42 30.79 14.63
CA ILE A 74 4.00 31.78 13.70
C ILE A 74 5.01 32.71 14.41
N SER A 75 4.77 33.05 15.69
CA SER A 75 5.69 33.82 16.53
C SER A 75 7.05 33.13 16.72
N VAL A 76 7.06 31.81 16.90
CA VAL A 76 8.27 30.99 17.03
C VAL A 76 8.98 30.90 15.68
N VAL A 77 8.28 30.57 14.61
CA VAL A 77 8.85 30.47 13.25
C VAL A 77 9.51 31.79 12.81
N THR A 78 8.81 32.91 12.98
CA THR A 78 9.33 34.26 12.66
C THR A 78 10.63 34.58 13.42
N LEU A 79 10.79 34.06 14.63
CA LEU A 79 11.97 34.29 15.46
C LEU A 79 13.14 33.38 15.06
N ILE A 80 12.86 32.12 14.69
CA ILE A 80 13.84 31.20 14.10
C ILE A 80 14.41 31.81 12.81
N ASP A 81 13.55 32.33 11.93
CA ASP A 81 13.97 32.98 10.68
C ASP A 81 14.88 34.20 10.93
N LYS A 82 14.56 35.04 11.92
CA LYS A 82 15.40 36.18 12.32
C LYS A 82 16.79 35.75 12.80
N ILE A 83 16.83 34.74 13.67
CA ILE A 83 18.08 34.19 14.22
C ILE A 83 18.95 33.62 13.08
N ASN A 84 18.36 32.80 12.21
CA ASN A 84 19.04 32.18 11.07
C ASN A 84 19.62 33.22 10.09
N ASN A 85 18.88 34.31 9.84
CA ASN A 85 19.32 35.40 8.95
C ASN A 85 20.37 36.33 9.59
N SER A 86 20.49 36.37 10.92
CA SER A 86 21.37 37.32 11.61
C SER A 86 22.86 37.14 11.31
N GLN A 87 23.31 35.89 11.17
CA GLN A 87 24.72 35.47 10.96
C GLN A 87 25.74 35.97 12.01
N LYS A 88 25.34 36.74 13.03
CA LYS A 88 26.22 37.16 14.12
C LYS A 88 26.42 35.99 15.11
N PRO A 89 27.66 35.72 15.57
CA PRO A 89 27.90 34.73 16.62
C PRO A 89 27.33 35.21 17.95
N LEU A 90 26.89 34.26 18.78
CA LEU A 90 26.49 34.54 20.15
C LEU A 90 27.69 35.03 20.99
N THR A 91 27.42 35.69 22.12
CA THR A 91 28.47 36.14 23.06
C THR A 91 28.18 35.67 24.49
N LYS A 92 29.19 35.73 25.37
CA LYS A 92 29.05 35.38 26.80
C LYS A 92 28.04 36.25 27.56
N LEU A 93 27.51 37.32 26.97
CA LEU A 93 26.44 38.13 27.57
C LEU A 93 25.09 37.38 27.61
N ILE A 94 24.93 36.34 26.78
CA ILE A 94 23.66 35.62 26.59
C ILE A 94 23.08 35.04 27.89
N ASP A 95 23.91 34.52 28.79
CA ASP A 95 23.45 33.96 30.07
C ASP A 95 22.91 35.03 31.02
N LYS A 96 23.39 36.27 30.94
CA LYS A 96 22.85 37.41 31.70
C LYS A 96 21.51 37.87 31.14
N ILE A 97 21.42 38.01 29.82
CA ILE A 97 20.17 38.36 29.12
C ILE A 97 19.08 37.32 29.44
N TYR A 98 19.45 36.03 29.44
CA TYR A 98 18.55 34.94 29.74
C TYR A 98 18.15 34.89 31.23
N LYS A 99 19.09 34.91 32.18
CA LYS A 99 18.78 34.77 33.62
C LYS A 99 18.23 36.03 34.30
N GLU A 100 18.74 37.20 33.94
CA GLU A 100 18.56 38.44 34.71
C GLU A 100 17.62 39.43 34.00
N ASP A 101 17.00 39.03 32.88
CA ASP A 101 16.26 39.90 31.94
C ASP A 101 17.06 41.17 31.55
N TYR A 102 18.38 41.05 31.55
CA TYR A 102 19.31 42.15 31.32
C TYR A 102 19.18 42.68 29.88
N ILE A 103 18.93 43.98 29.76
CA ILE A 103 18.89 44.70 28.48
C ILE A 103 20.29 45.25 28.16
N PRO A 104 20.95 44.82 27.07
CA PRO A 104 22.24 45.36 26.66
C PRO A 104 22.17 46.84 26.28
N GLU A 105 23.23 47.60 26.58
CA GLU A 105 23.35 49.02 26.20
C GLU A 105 23.37 49.22 24.67
N ASP A 106 23.94 48.25 23.95
CA ASP A 106 23.93 48.18 22.48
C ASP A 106 23.12 46.97 22.02
N ILE A 107 21.86 47.25 21.67
CA ILE A 107 20.87 46.26 21.23
C ILE A 107 21.22 45.72 19.84
N GLU A 108 21.72 46.56 18.92
CA GLU A 108 21.97 46.14 17.52
C GLU A 108 23.11 45.12 17.43
N THR A 109 24.17 45.26 18.23
CA THR A 109 25.24 44.24 18.26
C THR A 109 24.84 42.98 19.00
N ASN A 110 23.94 43.06 19.99
CA ASN A 110 23.51 41.92 20.81
C ASN A 110 22.18 41.28 20.38
N GLN A 111 21.56 41.74 19.30
CA GLN A 111 20.22 41.33 18.87
C GLN A 111 20.05 39.80 18.81
N THR A 112 21.05 39.04 18.35
CA THR A 112 20.99 37.57 18.29
C THR A 112 20.97 36.92 19.67
N ASN A 113 21.69 37.46 20.66
CA ASN A 113 21.62 36.98 22.05
C ASN A 113 20.22 37.24 22.63
N ILE A 114 19.62 38.39 22.30
CA ILE A 114 18.26 38.78 22.72
C ILE A 114 17.22 37.87 22.06
N ASP A 115 17.29 37.68 20.73
CA ASP A 115 16.37 36.84 19.97
C ASP A 115 16.44 35.38 20.41
N CYS A 116 17.63 34.82 20.62
CA CYS A 116 17.80 33.46 21.14
C CYS A 116 17.30 33.32 22.59
N SER A 117 17.56 34.30 23.46
CA SER A 117 17.02 34.30 24.82
C SER A 117 15.49 34.38 24.83
N HIS A 118 14.90 35.18 23.93
CA HIS A 118 13.45 35.31 23.80
C HIS A 118 12.83 34.03 23.21
N LEU A 119 13.51 33.37 22.26
CA LEU A 119 13.07 32.10 21.69
C LEU A 119 12.99 31.00 22.75
N VAL A 120 14.04 30.79 23.56
CA VAL A 120 14.02 29.73 24.58
C VAL A 120 12.95 30.02 25.64
N LYS A 121 12.81 31.27 26.11
CA LYS A 121 11.71 31.68 27.01
C LYS A 121 10.32 31.45 26.41
N LEU A 122 10.15 31.68 25.10
CA LEU A 122 8.90 31.41 24.39
C LEU A 122 8.61 29.90 24.32
N LEU A 123 9.61 29.06 24.04
CA LEU A 123 9.48 27.60 24.05
C LEU A 123 9.13 27.06 25.44
N GLU A 124 9.67 27.67 26.50
CA GLU A 124 9.35 27.32 27.90
C GLU A 124 7.91 27.71 28.26
N ASN A 125 7.51 28.95 27.99
CA ASN A 125 6.17 29.48 28.29
C ASN A 125 5.06 28.71 27.56
N GLU A 126 5.27 28.39 26.28
CA GLU A 126 4.33 27.62 25.45
C GLU A 126 4.46 26.09 25.64
N GLN A 127 5.35 25.64 26.51
CA GLN A 127 5.66 24.22 26.78
C GLN A 127 5.93 23.41 25.51
N ILE A 128 6.70 23.98 24.59
CA ILE A 128 7.09 23.35 23.32
C ILE A 128 8.30 22.42 23.58
N TYR A 129 8.21 21.21 23.02
CA TYR A 129 9.27 20.20 23.05
C TYR A 129 9.54 19.72 21.63
N LEU A 130 10.76 19.21 21.36
CA LEU A 130 11.13 18.69 20.04
C LEU A 130 10.73 17.23 19.82
N PHE A 131 10.62 16.44 20.88
CA PHE A 131 10.27 15.01 20.86
C PHE A 131 9.19 14.71 21.90
N ASP A 132 8.23 13.85 21.54
CA ASP A 132 7.09 13.50 22.41
C ASP A 132 7.54 12.78 23.69
N GLU A 133 8.52 11.89 23.56
CA GLU A 133 9.04 11.07 24.66
C GLU A 133 10.57 10.94 24.58
N ILE A 134 11.20 10.92 25.75
CA ILE A 134 12.65 10.71 25.90
C ILE A 134 13.10 9.26 25.66
N SER A 135 12.14 8.33 25.66
CA SER A 135 12.31 6.94 25.22
C SER A 135 12.87 6.89 23.79
N ASN A 136 12.41 7.78 22.90
CA ASN A 136 12.87 7.89 21.52
C ASN A 136 14.38 8.21 21.43
N ILE A 137 14.83 9.25 22.15
CA ILE A 137 16.25 9.62 22.23
C ILE A 137 17.08 8.49 22.84
N THR A 138 16.61 7.91 23.94
CA THR A 138 17.33 6.83 24.63
C THR A 138 17.44 5.59 23.73
N SER A 139 16.42 5.31 22.89
CA SER A 139 16.42 4.22 21.91
C SER A 139 17.40 4.40 20.76
N VAL A 140 17.80 5.64 20.47
CA VAL A 140 18.88 5.96 19.54
C VAL A 140 20.24 5.77 20.21
N LEU A 141 20.40 6.29 21.44
CA LEU A 141 21.66 6.19 22.18
C LEU A 141 22.04 4.75 22.58
N SER A 142 21.08 3.82 22.66
CA SER A 142 21.32 2.40 22.92
C SER A 142 21.74 1.59 21.68
N GLN A 143 21.74 2.18 20.49
CA GLN A 143 22.16 1.50 19.26
C GLN A 143 23.68 1.28 19.23
N SER A 144 24.12 0.32 18.40
CA SER A 144 25.54 0.17 18.09
C SER A 144 26.12 1.45 17.48
N LYS A 145 27.43 1.70 17.65
CA LYS A 145 28.10 2.88 17.05
C LYS A 145 27.87 3.02 15.54
N THR A 146 27.69 1.91 14.83
CA THR A 146 27.40 1.88 13.39
C THR A 146 25.98 2.31 13.05
N LYS A 147 24.99 2.03 13.91
CA LYS A 147 23.58 2.36 13.70
C LYS A 147 23.16 3.68 14.36
N LEU A 148 23.86 4.10 15.42
CA LEU A 148 23.61 5.32 16.19
C LEU A 148 23.33 6.56 15.31
N LEU A 149 24.21 6.85 14.34
CA LEU A 149 24.06 8.03 13.48
C LEU A 149 22.88 7.89 12.49
N ARG A 150 22.61 6.67 12.00
CA ARG A 150 21.47 6.37 11.13
C ARG A 150 20.15 6.55 11.89
N SER A 151 20.02 5.97 13.08
CA SER A 151 18.83 6.13 13.93
C SER A 151 18.66 7.57 14.41
N ALA A 152 19.73 8.29 14.74
CA ALA A 152 19.67 9.72 15.04
C ALA A 152 19.16 10.55 13.84
N ARG A 153 19.65 10.23 12.63
CA ARG A 153 19.20 10.86 11.37
C ARG A 153 17.73 10.58 11.09
N ILE A 154 17.27 9.32 11.28
CA ILE A 154 15.86 8.92 11.13
C ILE A 154 14.97 9.66 12.14
N LEU A 155 15.34 9.65 13.42
CA LEU A 155 14.61 10.35 14.49
C LEU A 155 14.49 11.86 14.19
N CYS A 156 15.59 12.52 13.85
CA CYS A 156 15.57 13.95 13.58
C CYS A 156 14.73 14.28 12.33
N ASN A 157 14.99 13.64 11.18
CA ASN A 157 14.28 13.96 9.93
C ASN A 157 12.81 13.49 9.94
N GLY A 158 12.41 12.60 10.86
CA GLY A 158 11.01 12.23 11.11
C GLY A 158 10.16 13.31 11.80
N MET A 159 10.79 14.35 12.37
CA MET A 159 10.11 15.48 13.01
C MET A 159 9.28 16.30 12.01
N GLU A 160 8.33 17.08 12.53
CA GLU A 160 7.63 18.10 11.76
C GLU A 160 8.63 19.16 11.24
N VAL A 161 8.41 19.70 10.03
CA VAL A 161 9.39 20.53 9.31
C VAL A 161 9.83 21.77 10.10
N SER A 162 8.92 22.46 10.80
CA SER A 162 9.29 23.63 11.61
C SER A 162 10.04 23.25 12.89
N HIS A 163 9.71 22.11 13.52
CA HIS A 163 10.50 21.55 14.63
C HIS A 163 11.90 21.11 14.18
N PHE A 164 12.02 20.52 12.99
CA PHE A 164 13.31 20.21 12.38
C PHE A 164 14.13 21.47 12.13
N HIS A 165 13.51 22.53 11.59
CA HIS A 165 14.18 23.79 11.33
C HIS A 165 14.65 24.49 12.62
N LEU A 166 13.82 24.47 13.67
CA LEU A 166 14.20 24.92 15.02
C LEU A 166 15.44 24.17 15.50
N LEU A 167 15.47 22.84 15.41
CA LEU A 167 16.62 22.04 15.80
C LEU A 167 17.87 22.39 14.97
N GLU A 168 17.75 22.48 13.63
CA GLU A 168 18.87 22.80 12.74
C GLU A 168 19.48 24.18 13.04
N VAL A 169 18.65 25.22 13.21
CA VAL A 169 19.10 26.58 13.51
C VAL A 169 19.72 26.65 14.90
N MET A 170 19.09 26.06 15.91
CA MET A 170 19.60 26.10 17.28
C MET A 170 20.89 25.31 17.45
N ILE A 171 21.06 24.18 16.75
CA ILE A 171 22.34 23.45 16.71
C ILE A 171 23.44 24.34 16.11
N LYS A 172 23.22 24.96 14.94
CA LYS A 172 24.22 25.87 14.32
C LYS A 172 24.62 27.02 15.23
N VAL A 173 23.65 27.60 15.93
CA VAL A 173 23.82 28.83 16.71
C VAL A 173 24.39 28.57 18.10
N LEU A 174 24.04 27.46 18.75
CA LEU A 174 24.54 27.10 20.09
C LEU A 174 25.83 26.26 20.06
N LEU A 175 26.18 25.60 18.95
CA LEU A 175 27.42 24.82 18.80
C LEU A 175 28.68 25.57 19.26
N PRO A 176 28.87 26.89 19.00
CA PRO A 176 30.05 27.62 19.48
C PRO A 176 30.10 27.87 20.99
N ILE A 177 28.99 27.71 21.73
CA ILE A 177 28.91 28.02 23.17
C ILE A 177 28.06 27.00 23.95
N SER A 178 28.37 25.71 23.74
CA SER A 178 27.66 24.56 24.32
C SER A 178 27.59 24.52 25.85
N GLU A 179 28.49 25.23 26.56
CA GLU A 179 28.55 25.28 28.04
C GLU A 179 27.68 26.40 28.66
N THR A 180 26.83 27.08 27.88
CA THR A 180 25.94 28.14 28.38
C THR A 180 24.69 27.61 29.08
N VAL A 181 24.13 28.43 29.97
CA VAL A 181 22.85 28.16 30.63
C VAL A 181 21.72 28.18 29.60
N LEU A 182 21.78 29.05 28.59
CA LEU A 182 20.81 29.03 27.49
C LEU A 182 20.86 27.70 26.71
N CYS A 183 22.05 27.13 26.49
CA CYS A 183 22.21 25.83 25.84
C CYS A 183 21.53 24.73 26.67
N ASP A 184 21.80 24.67 27.98
CA ASP A 184 21.15 23.71 28.89
C ASP A 184 19.62 23.89 28.95
N ALA A 185 19.13 25.13 28.93
CA ALA A 185 17.71 25.44 28.87
C ALA A 185 17.07 24.92 27.57
N PHE A 186 17.72 25.14 26.41
CA PHE A 186 17.26 24.61 25.13
C PHE A 186 17.33 23.07 25.05
N ILE A 187 18.40 22.44 25.56
CA ILE A 187 18.50 20.97 25.63
C ILE A 187 17.35 20.40 26.49
N SER A 188 16.93 21.10 27.56
CA SER A 188 15.75 20.70 28.35
C SER A 188 14.42 20.73 27.57
N ARG A 189 14.38 21.38 26.39
CA ARG A 189 13.23 21.36 25.47
C ARG A 189 13.28 20.20 24.47
N PHE A 190 14.31 19.34 24.49
CA PHE A 190 14.36 18.19 23.59
C PHE A 190 13.19 17.23 23.88
N ALA A 191 13.00 16.84 25.14
CA ALA A 191 11.85 16.06 25.58
C ALA A 191 11.47 16.46 27.02
N LEU A 192 10.23 16.17 27.43
CA LEU A 192 9.81 16.35 28.82
C LEU A 192 10.65 15.44 29.74
N LEU A 193 11.19 15.99 30.82
CA LEU A 193 12.00 15.29 31.81
C LEU A 193 11.19 14.97 33.06
N ASP A 194 11.08 13.67 33.37
CA ASP A 194 10.49 13.16 34.62
C ASP A 194 11.55 12.93 35.73
N ASP A 195 12.84 12.88 35.37
CA ASP A 195 13.97 12.60 36.29
C ASP A 195 15.25 13.36 35.86
N PRO A 196 16.07 13.91 36.79
CA PRO A 196 17.32 14.61 36.45
C PRO A 196 18.38 13.77 35.74
N GLY A 197 18.45 12.45 35.98
CA GLY A 197 19.42 11.57 35.33
C GLY A 197 19.21 11.51 33.80
N LYS A 198 17.96 11.61 33.36
CA LYS A 198 17.60 11.65 31.93
C LYS A 198 18.11 12.89 31.19
N MET A 199 18.48 13.98 31.90
CA MET A 199 19.13 15.15 31.27
C MET A 199 20.49 14.79 30.63
N LEU A 200 21.21 13.79 31.19
CA LEU A 200 22.47 13.31 30.60
C LEU A 200 22.24 12.70 29.20
N HIS A 201 21.14 11.99 28.98
CA HIS A 201 20.79 11.45 27.66
C HIS A 201 20.51 12.58 26.66
N LEU A 202 19.83 13.66 27.07
CA LEU A 202 19.59 14.81 26.20
C LEU A 202 20.90 15.50 25.81
N LYS A 203 21.85 15.68 26.74
CA LYS A 203 23.18 16.23 26.45
C LYS A 203 24.00 15.32 25.53
N LEU A 204 24.06 14.01 25.80
CA LEU A 204 24.76 13.05 24.93
C LEU A 204 24.17 13.00 23.51
N PHE A 205 22.85 13.11 23.37
CA PHE A 205 22.19 13.17 22.07
C PHE A 205 22.50 14.49 21.34
N TYR A 206 22.42 15.63 22.05
CA TYR A 206 22.84 16.94 21.54
C TYR A 206 24.29 16.91 21.03
N GLU A 207 25.23 16.36 21.80
CA GLU A 207 26.63 16.20 21.41
C GLU A 207 26.77 15.31 20.16
N THR A 208 26.04 14.19 20.12
CA THR A 208 26.06 13.25 19.00
C THR A 208 25.61 13.92 17.69
N ILE A 209 24.48 14.63 17.69
CA ILE A 209 23.97 15.30 16.47
C ILE A 209 24.78 16.55 16.10
N SER A 210 25.35 17.24 17.10
CA SER A 210 26.20 18.42 16.91
C SER A 210 27.54 18.07 16.25
N GLN A 211 28.22 17.03 16.74
CA GLN A 211 29.50 16.57 16.19
C GLN A 211 29.34 15.97 14.77
N ASN A 212 28.15 15.46 14.45
CA ASN A 212 27.85 14.78 13.18
C ASN A 212 26.89 15.60 12.31
N TYR A 213 26.93 16.93 12.41
CA TYR A 213 25.98 17.86 11.78
C TYR A 213 25.68 17.54 10.30
N GLU A 214 26.71 17.35 9.46
CA GLU A 214 26.47 17.04 8.04
C GLU A 214 25.68 15.73 7.83
N ILE A 215 25.96 14.72 8.65
CA ILE A 215 25.33 13.39 8.56
C ILE A 215 23.86 13.46 8.99
N ILE A 216 23.49 14.32 9.93
CA ILE A 216 22.11 14.43 10.41
C ILE A 216 21.25 15.33 9.51
N PHE A 217 21.78 16.48 9.09
CA PHE A 217 20.94 17.55 8.49
C PHE A 217 20.97 17.62 6.95
N VAL A 218 22.01 17.12 6.28
CA VAL A 218 22.12 17.15 4.80
C VAL A 218 21.24 16.08 4.15
N LYS A 219 20.40 16.48 3.19
CA LYS A 219 19.34 15.62 2.62
C LYS A 219 19.81 14.47 1.75
N GLU A 220 20.70 14.72 0.79
CA GLU A 220 20.99 13.81 -0.35
C GLU A 220 22.47 13.35 -0.38
N LYS A 221 23.11 13.25 0.79
CA LYS A 221 24.53 12.89 0.93
C LYS A 221 24.79 11.65 1.78
N TYR A 222 23.88 11.33 2.71
CA TYR A 222 24.02 10.25 3.68
C TYR A 222 22.73 9.43 3.75
N ASP A 223 22.86 8.12 3.88
CA ASP A 223 21.75 7.17 3.97
C ASP A 223 20.93 7.35 5.29
N PRO A 224 19.59 7.46 5.25
CA PRO A 224 18.73 7.54 4.06
C PRO A 224 18.63 8.97 3.49
N TYR A 225 18.26 9.09 2.22
CA TYR A 225 18.01 10.38 1.55
C TYR A 225 16.60 10.90 1.81
N TYR A 226 16.45 12.23 1.84
CA TYR A 226 15.20 12.92 2.18
C TYR A 226 14.80 14.02 1.20
N ILE A 227 13.50 14.28 1.10
CA ILE A 227 12.92 15.54 0.60
C ILE A 227 12.05 16.18 1.68
N ASP A 228 11.77 17.48 1.58
CA ASP A 228 10.78 18.12 2.44
C ASP A 228 9.37 17.74 1.93
N GLY A 229 8.58 17.08 2.77
CA GLY A 229 7.17 16.83 2.55
C GLY A 229 6.29 17.97 3.09
N VAL A 230 4.98 17.74 3.14
CA VAL A 230 4.01 18.78 3.59
C VAL A 230 4.08 19.03 5.10
N SER A 231 4.37 17.99 5.89
CA SER A 231 4.40 18.06 7.36
C SER A 231 5.75 17.64 7.96
N SER A 232 6.42 16.65 7.38
CA SER A 232 7.73 16.13 7.81
C SER A 232 8.57 15.80 6.57
N ARG A 233 9.85 15.44 6.75
CA ARG A 233 10.67 14.97 5.62
C ARG A 233 10.32 13.54 5.25
N GLU A 234 10.28 13.26 3.95
CA GLU A 234 9.99 11.94 3.41
C GLU A 234 11.27 11.28 2.91
N ILE A 235 11.48 10.00 3.24
CA ILE A 235 12.59 9.21 2.69
C ILE A 235 12.35 8.99 1.19
N THR A 236 13.36 9.28 0.36
CA THR A 236 13.35 9.05 -1.10
C THR A 236 14.24 7.88 -1.52
N ALA A 237 15.31 7.60 -0.78
CA ALA A 237 16.10 6.40 -0.97
C ALA A 237 16.82 5.95 0.31
N ALA A 238 17.14 4.66 0.41
CA ALA A 238 17.93 4.12 1.51
C ALA A 238 18.69 2.86 1.11
N SER A 239 19.70 2.44 1.89
CA SER A 239 20.27 1.10 1.79
C SER A 239 19.26 0.04 2.24
N ASP A 240 19.45 -1.20 1.80
CA ASP A 240 18.67 -2.35 2.29
C ASP A 240 18.80 -2.54 3.80
N GLU A 241 19.98 -2.33 4.37
CA GLU A 241 20.19 -2.35 5.83
C GLU A 241 19.28 -1.32 6.53
N THR A 242 19.26 -0.07 6.05
CA THR A 242 18.36 0.98 6.55
C THR A 242 16.90 0.60 6.35
N MET A 243 16.53 0.00 5.22
CA MET A 243 15.15 -0.42 4.97
C MET A 243 14.67 -1.48 5.97
N PHE A 244 15.55 -2.38 6.43
CA PHE A 244 15.26 -3.28 7.54
C PHE A 244 15.25 -2.56 8.90
N ASP A 245 16.17 -1.62 9.16
CA ASP A 245 16.18 -0.83 10.40
C ASP A 245 14.83 -0.10 10.61
N LEU A 246 14.27 0.50 9.55
CA LEU A 246 12.96 1.19 9.57
C LEU A 246 11.77 0.28 9.96
N ILE A 247 11.92 -1.05 9.93
CA ILE A 247 10.90 -1.97 10.45
C ILE A 247 10.87 -1.96 11.98
N PHE A 248 12.06 -1.82 12.59
CA PHE A 248 12.37 -1.92 14.02
C PHE A 248 12.63 -0.55 14.67
N ASP A 249 12.46 0.55 13.92
CA ASP A 249 12.49 1.90 14.46
C ASP A 249 11.09 2.30 14.94
N ASN A 250 10.96 2.67 16.22
CA ASN A 250 9.68 3.13 16.79
C ASN A 250 9.28 4.52 16.28
N ASN A 251 10.23 5.30 15.75
CA ASN A 251 10.04 6.68 15.30
C ASN A 251 9.61 6.77 13.83
N TYR A 252 9.79 5.69 13.05
CA TYR A 252 9.35 5.67 11.66
C TYR A 252 7.85 5.37 11.55
N HIS A 253 7.12 6.21 10.81
CA HIS A 253 5.67 6.25 10.81
C HIS A 253 5.07 6.27 9.40
N GLU A 254 5.11 5.13 8.71
CA GLU A 254 4.37 4.91 7.45
C GLU A 254 3.47 3.67 7.61
N GLU A 255 2.14 3.87 7.55
CA GLU A 255 1.11 2.92 8.02
C GLU A 255 1.14 1.53 7.36
N GLN A 256 1.79 1.40 6.20
CA GLN A 256 1.88 0.14 5.44
C GLN A 256 3.33 -0.24 5.08
N TYR A 257 4.34 0.42 5.67
CA TYR A 257 5.74 0.27 5.25
C TYR A 257 6.23 -1.18 5.21
N MET A 258 6.03 -1.95 6.28
CA MET A 258 6.46 -3.36 6.32
C MET A 258 5.88 -4.17 5.15
N ARG A 259 4.59 -3.96 4.81
CA ARG A 259 3.92 -4.65 3.70
C ARG A 259 4.47 -4.20 2.35
N ASN A 260 4.63 -2.89 2.16
CA ASN A 260 5.16 -2.30 0.93
C ASN A 260 6.60 -2.74 0.69
N PHE A 261 7.42 -2.79 1.74
CA PHE A 261 8.78 -3.31 1.69
C PHE A 261 8.80 -4.81 1.39
N ILE A 262 7.92 -5.62 1.99
CA ILE A 262 7.80 -7.06 1.63
C ILE A 262 7.49 -7.25 0.14
N TYR A 263 6.57 -6.47 -0.43
CA TYR A 263 6.33 -6.48 -1.88
C TYR A 263 7.56 -6.04 -2.70
N PHE A 264 8.40 -5.16 -2.14
CA PHE A 264 9.61 -4.66 -2.79
C PHE A 264 10.83 -5.58 -2.64
N LEU A 265 10.87 -6.48 -1.64
CA LEU A 265 12.02 -7.38 -1.37
C LEU A 265 12.58 -8.12 -2.61
N PRO A 266 11.77 -8.63 -3.57
CA PRO A 266 12.29 -9.27 -4.78
C PRO A 266 13.15 -8.35 -5.69
N TYR A 267 13.08 -7.03 -5.52
CA TYR A 267 13.96 -6.06 -6.18
C TYR A 267 15.25 -5.76 -5.41
N VAL A 268 15.33 -6.24 -4.16
CA VAL A 268 16.39 -5.93 -3.19
C VAL A 268 17.38 -7.08 -3.07
N MET A 269 16.89 -8.29 -2.76
CA MET A 269 17.71 -9.48 -2.44
C MET A 269 16.93 -10.79 -2.61
N LYS A 270 17.60 -11.95 -2.60
CA LYS A 270 16.94 -13.25 -2.72
C LYS A 270 16.23 -13.64 -1.42
N HIS A 271 15.26 -14.55 -1.48
CA HIS A 271 14.48 -14.98 -0.31
C HIS A 271 15.33 -15.64 0.78
N ARG A 272 16.36 -16.39 0.41
CA ARG A 272 17.36 -16.90 1.38
C ARG A 272 18.12 -15.77 2.10
N ASP A 273 18.48 -14.71 1.39
CA ASP A 273 19.17 -13.54 1.96
C ASP A 273 18.24 -12.73 2.89
N VAL A 274 16.95 -12.60 2.54
CA VAL A 274 15.92 -12.02 3.43
C VAL A 274 15.89 -12.75 4.77
N TYR A 275 15.83 -14.09 4.73
CA TYR A 275 15.79 -14.88 5.96
C TYR A 275 17.11 -14.82 6.74
N ALA A 276 18.26 -14.84 6.06
CA ALA A 276 19.56 -14.63 6.71
C ALA A 276 19.63 -13.26 7.42
N THR A 277 19.12 -12.20 6.78
CA THR A 277 19.01 -10.86 7.38
C THR A 277 18.08 -10.85 8.59
N ILE A 278 16.90 -11.47 8.51
CA ILE A 278 15.97 -11.62 9.66
C ILE A 278 16.65 -12.37 10.82
N MET A 279 17.37 -13.46 10.53
CA MET A 279 18.13 -14.21 11.53
C MET A 279 19.26 -13.39 12.15
N ASN A 280 19.90 -12.50 11.39
CA ASN A 280 20.89 -11.56 11.92
C ASN A 280 20.26 -10.58 12.94
N TYR A 281 19.12 -9.96 12.61
CA TYR A 281 18.37 -9.12 13.56
C TYR A 281 17.94 -9.90 14.80
N TYR A 282 17.42 -11.11 14.65
CA TYR A 282 17.10 -12.00 15.77
C TYR A 282 18.33 -12.26 16.67
N ASN A 283 19.50 -12.55 16.07
CA ASN A 283 20.73 -12.79 16.83
C ASN A 283 21.25 -11.54 17.55
N ILE A 284 21.15 -10.36 16.92
CA ILE A 284 21.48 -9.07 17.55
C ILE A 284 20.58 -8.84 18.78
N PHE A 285 19.25 -9.03 18.63
CA PHE A 285 18.31 -8.84 19.74
C PHE A 285 18.55 -9.83 20.90
N ASN A 286 19.08 -11.03 20.65
CA ASN A 286 19.45 -11.97 21.72
C ASN A 286 20.72 -11.55 22.49
N GLN A 287 21.54 -10.66 21.93
CA GLN A 287 22.73 -10.10 22.59
C GLN A 287 22.40 -8.82 23.36
N GLU A 288 21.21 -8.22 23.16
CA GLU A 288 20.74 -7.07 23.93
C GLU A 288 20.26 -7.53 25.32
N HIS A 289 20.93 -7.06 26.37
CA HIS A 289 20.59 -7.32 27.77
C HIS A 289 20.38 -6.01 28.54
N PRO A 290 19.27 -5.29 28.31
CA PRO A 290 19.00 -4.02 28.96
C PRO A 290 18.62 -4.21 30.44
N GLU A 291 19.29 -3.46 31.33
CA GLU A 291 18.95 -3.39 32.75
C GLU A 291 17.74 -2.50 33.04
N ASP A 292 17.48 -1.51 32.18
CA ASP A 292 16.37 -0.56 32.28
C ASP A 292 15.04 -1.15 31.77
N ASP A 293 13.94 -0.81 32.44
CA ASP A 293 12.61 -1.39 32.14
C ASP A 293 11.95 -0.80 30.89
N GLU A 294 12.21 0.48 30.54
CA GLU A 294 11.76 1.04 29.24
C GLU A 294 12.46 0.31 28.09
N MET A 295 13.75 0.03 28.24
CA MET A 295 14.54 -0.72 27.26
C MET A 295 14.16 -2.21 27.15
N LYS A 296 13.83 -2.88 28.26
CA LYS A 296 13.26 -4.25 28.21
C LYS A 296 11.94 -4.27 27.43
N ALA A 297 11.08 -3.27 27.64
CA ALA A 297 9.82 -3.15 26.90
C ALA A 297 10.06 -2.90 25.40
N PHE A 298 11.04 -2.06 25.04
CA PHE A 298 11.42 -1.81 23.64
C PHE A 298 11.99 -3.07 22.96
N LEU A 299 12.86 -3.82 23.64
CA LEU A 299 13.38 -5.10 23.15
C LEU A 299 12.26 -6.14 22.95
N SER A 300 11.31 -6.23 23.89
CA SER A 300 10.12 -7.09 23.74
C SER A 300 9.29 -6.70 22.50
N TRP A 301 9.12 -5.39 22.25
CA TRP A 301 8.45 -4.89 21.05
C TRP A 301 9.22 -5.24 19.76
N LYS A 302 10.57 -5.17 19.74
CA LYS A 302 11.39 -5.62 18.60
C LYS A 302 11.11 -7.08 18.23
N TYR A 303 11.03 -7.99 19.22
CA TYR A 303 10.68 -9.39 18.97
C TYR A 303 9.28 -9.55 18.37
N VAL A 304 8.25 -8.88 18.93
CA VAL A 304 6.88 -8.91 18.38
C VAL A 304 6.83 -8.34 16.94
N ARG A 305 7.67 -7.34 16.63
CA ARG A 305 7.79 -6.79 15.27
C ARG A 305 8.49 -7.77 14.31
N LEU A 306 9.48 -8.52 14.78
CA LEU A 306 10.15 -9.59 14.02
C LEU A 306 9.19 -10.75 13.70
N GLU A 307 8.35 -11.17 14.66
CA GLU A 307 7.29 -12.17 14.41
C GLU A 307 6.34 -11.73 13.30
N ARG A 308 5.93 -10.45 13.31
CA ARG A 308 5.05 -9.87 12.28
C ARG A 308 5.74 -9.83 10.92
N LEU A 309 7.03 -9.48 10.86
CA LEU A 309 7.82 -9.49 9.64
C LEU A 309 7.85 -10.90 9.02
N VAL A 310 8.25 -11.92 9.79
CA VAL A 310 8.33 -13.31 9.31
C VAL A 310 6.99 -13.82 8.83
N LEU A 311 5.91 -13.64 9.61
CA LEU A 311 4.58 -14.13 9.23
C LEU A 311 4.03 -13.38 8.00
N SER A 312 4.25 -12.07 7.89
CA SER A 312 3.75 -11.27 6.75
C SER A 312 4.54 -11.55 5.48
N TRP A 313 5.86 -11.75 5.60
CA TRP A 313 6.72 -12.13 4.48
C TRP A 313 6.29 -13.46 3.88
N LEU A 314 6.06 -14.47 4.73
CA LEU A 314 5.59 -15.79 4.30
C LEU A 314 4.15 -15.75 3.76
N ASP A 315 3.21 -15.05 4.41
CA ASP A 315 1.82 -14.91 3.93
C ASP A 315 1.74 -14.31 2.51
N ILE A 316 2.69 -13.45 2.14
CA ILE A 316 2.77 -12.80 0.83
C ILE A 316 3.61 -13.59 -0.19
N MET A 317 4.74 -14.16 0.22
CA MET A 317 5.77 -14.70 -0.69
C MET A 317 5.88 -16.22 -0.72
N ALA A 318 5.26 -16.98 0.18
CA ALA A 318 5.55 -18.41 0.30
C ALA A 318 5.26 -19.25 -0.95
N THR A 319 4.19 -18.98 -1.70
CA THR A 319 3.95 -19.68 -2.97
C THR A 319 5.12 -19.50 -3.94
N MET A 320 5.68 -18.28 -4.04
CA MET A 320 6.88 -18.00 -4.84
C MET A 320 8.13 -18.65 -4.23
N ILE A 321 8.33 -18.58 -2.91
CA ILE A 321 9.49 -19.21 -2.24
C ILE A 321 9.51 -20.72 -2.51
N CYS A 322 8.36 -21.39 -2.42
CA CYS A 322 8.25 -22.83 -2.68
C CYS A 322 8.49 -23.21 -4.15
N GLU A 323 8.13 -22.35 -5.10
CA GLU A 323 8.35 -22.58 -6.53
C GLU A 323 9.80 -22.32 -6.98
N VAL A 324 10.47 -21.35 -6.35
CA VAL A 324 11.83 -20.94 -6.71
C VAL A 324 12.90 -21.69 -5.90
N GLU A 325 12.66 -21.90 -4.60
CA GLU A 325 13.61 -22.52 -3.66
C GLU A 325 12.90 -23.59 -2.78
N PRO A 326 12.38 -24.70 -3.34
CA PRO A 326 11.62 -25.71 -2.60
C PRO A 326 12.39 -26.32 -1.41
N GLU A 327 13.69 -26.59 -1.57
CA GLU A 327 14.54 -27.09 -0.49
C GLU A 327 14.73 -26.08 0.64
N PHE A 328 14.85 -24.78 0.33
CA PHE A 328 14.94 -23.73 1.36
C PHE A 328 13.68 -23.70 2.22
N PHE A 329 12.50 -23.94 1.64
CA PHE A 329 11.28 -24.03 2.43
C PHE A 329 11.25 -25.28 3.34
N LYS A 330 11.83 -26.41 2.91
CA LYS A 330 12.04 -27.59 3.77
C LYS A 330 13.02 -27.28 4.92
N GLU A 331 14.10 -26.53 4.66
CA GLU A 331 15.08 -26.09 5.68
C GLU A 331 14.42 -25.26 6.80
N LEU A 332 13.41 -24.43 6.48
CA LEU A 332 12.67 -23.64 7.48
C LEU A 332 11.97 -24.49 8.55
N ASN A 333 11.66 -25.77 8.30
CA ASN A 333 11.16 -26.68 9.35
C ASN A 333 12.16 -26.90 10.49
N SER A 334 13.45 -26.66 10.25
CA SER A 334 14.54 -26.72 11.25
C SER A 334 15.00 -25.32 11.70
N SER A 335 14.19 -24.28 11.45
CA SER A 335 14.50 -22.90 11.82
C SER A 335 14.74 -22.73 13.33
N PRO A 336 15.82 -22.04 13.76
CA PRO A 336 16.04 -21.68 15.16
C PRO A 336 14.89 -20.86 15.78
N LEU A 337 14.08 -20.16 14.96
CA LEU A 337 12.92 -19.41 15.42
C LEU A 337 11.85 -20.30 16.09
N LEU A 338 11.80 -21.60 15.73
CA LEU A 338 10.91 -22.58 16.38
C LEU A 338 11.38 -22.98 17.77
N GLN A 339 12.68 -22.87 18.06
CA GLN A 339 13.31 -23.23 19.34
C GLN A 339 13.50 -22.02 20.26
N SER A 340 13.43 -20.79 19.73
CA SER A 340 13.59 -19.54 20.47
C SER A 340 12.71 -19.47 21.73
N GLU A 341 13.30 -19.11 22.87
CA GLU A 341 12.55 -18.80 24.11
C GLU A 341 11.92 -17.40 24.08
N GLN A 342 12.54 -16.45 23.36
CA GLN A 342 12.09 -15.05 23.26
C GLN A 342 10.82 -14.89 22.41
N LEU A 343 10.63 -15.76 21.41
CA LEU A 343 9.47 -15.71 20.53
C LEU A 343 8.25 -16.41 21.16
N THR A 344 7.07 -15.87 20.88
CA THR A 344 5.80 -16.32 21.43
C THR A 344 5.40 -17.71 20.91
N VAL A 345 4.69 -18.45 21.76
CA VAL A 345 4.07 -19.73 21.39
C VAL A 345 3.03 -19.54 20.28
N ILE A 346 2.37 -18.38 20.22
CA ILE A 346 1.39 -18.03 19.16
C ILE A 346 2.09 -17.92 17.80
N PHE A 347 3.23 -17.23 17.73
CA PHE A 347 4.05 -17.15 16.52
C PHE A 347 4.54 -18.53 16.10
N LYS A 348 5.20 -19.28 16.99
CA LYS A 348 5.75 -20.62 16.70
C LYS A 348 4.68 -21.57 16.16
N ASN A 349 3.48 -21.57 16.73
CA ASN A 349 2.35 -22.36 16.24
C ASN A 349 1.86 -21.90 14.86
N LYS A 350 1.78 -20.58 14.60
CA LYS A 350 1.39 -20.05 13.27
C LYS A 350 2.44 -20.41 12.23
N PHE A 351 3.73 -20.21 12.52
CA PHE A 351 4.85 -20.49 11.63
C PHE A 351 4.91 -21.99 11.30
N LEU A 352 4.86 -22.88 12.31
CA LEU A 352 4.83 -24.33 12.07
C LEU A 352 3.61 -24.79 11.25
N ASN A 353 2.42 -24.24 11.52
CA ASN A 353 1.23 -24.53 10.71
C ASN A 353 1.35 -24.00 9.28
N PHE A 354 2.05 -22.87 9.10
CA PHE A 354 2.33 -22.31 7.80
C PHE A 354 3.23 -23.26 7.00
N LEU A 355 4.35 -23.70 7.58
CA LEU A 355 5.30 -24.62 6.93
C LEU A 355 4.61 -25.93 6.47
N LYS A 356 3.81 -26.55 7.36
CA LYS A 356 3.03 -27.78 7.06
C LYS A 356 2.07 -27.66 5.86
N ASN A 357 1.59 -26.46 5.52
CA ASN A 357 0.67 -26.28 4.38
C ASN A 357 1.36 -26.30 3.00
N TYR A 358 2.69 -26.21 3.00
CA TYR A 358 3.53 -26.09 1.80
C TYR A 358 4.51 -27.28 1.65
N ASP A 359 4.81 -28.00 2.74
CA ASP A 359 5.63 -29.23 2.81
C ASP A 359 5.17 -30.39 1.88
N HIS A 360 4.00 -30.28 1.25
CA HIS A 360 3.40 -31.30 0.39
C HIS A 360 3.04 -30.81 -1.03
N LYS A 361 3.64 -29.69 -1.48
CA LYS A 361 3.31 -29.07 -2.77
C LYS A 361 4.55 -28.72 -3.60
N HIS A 362 5.31 -29.71 -4.09
CA HIS A 362 6.08 -29.53 -5.32
C HIS A 362 6.51 -30.85 -5.99
N ASP A 363 6.54 -30.84 -7.33
CA ASP A 363 7.36 -31.75 -8.13
C ASP A 363 8.79 -31.19 -8.20
N GLU A 364 9.79 -32.07 -8.08
CA GLU A 364 11.18 -31.70 -7.76
C GLU A 364 12.03 -31.11 -8.91
N ASN A 365 11.47 -30.85 -10.10
CA ASN A 365 12.26 -30.54 -11.29
C ASN A 365 11.74 -29.36 -12.13
N THR A 366 11.94 -28.11 -11.68
CA THR A 366 12.52 -27.05 -12.53
C THR A 366 12.86 -25.80 -11.72
N GLU A 367 14.05 -25.23 -11.93
CA GLU A 367 14.34 -23.86 -11.50
C GLU A 367 13.37 -22.89 -12.20
N VAL A 368 12.82 -21.94 -11.44
CA VAL A 368 11.92 -20.89 -11.94
C VAL A 368 12.63 -19.55 -11.83
N GLU A 369 13.05 -19.00 -12.96
CA GLU A 369 13.57 -17.64 -13.02
C GLU A 369 12.43 -16.63 -12.78
N VAL A 370 12.65 -15.68 -11.86
CA VAL A 370 11.73 -14.59 -11.53
C VAL A 370 12.33 -13.28 -12.01
N ALA A 371 11.59 -12.55 -12.83
CA ALA A 371 11.99 -11.25 -13.38
C ALA A 371 10.89 -10.21 -13.16
N PRO A 372 11.18 -8.89 -13.18
CA PRO A 372 10.14 -7.87 -13.20
C PRO A 372 9.24 -8.00 -14.44
N TYR A 373 7.95 -7.68 -14.33
CA TYR A 373 7.04 -7.66 -15.47
C TYR A 373 7.34 -6.45 -16.39
N MET A 374 7.87 -6.70 -17.59
CA MET A 374 8.48 -5.70 -18.48
C MET A 374 7.61 -5.30 -19.69
N LYS A 375 7.97 -4.18 -20.34
CA LYS A 375 7.26 -3.62 -21.52
C LYS A 375 7.11 -4.59 -22.70
N SER A 376 8.06 -5.51 -22.93
CA SER A 376 7.95 -6.55 -23.96
C SER A 376 6.84 -7.54 -23.63
N VAL A 377 6.93 -8.20 -22.47
CA VAL A 377 5.93 -9.17 -21.99
C VAL A 377 4.53 -8.55 -21.91
N ALA A 378 4.45 -7.31 -21.43
CA ALA A 378 3.21 -6.55 -21.39
C ALA A 378 2.64 -6.22 -22.76
N ARG A 379 3.50 -5.95 -23.75
CA ARG A 379 3.09 -5.76 -25.14
C ARG A 379 2.52 -7.07 -25.69
N ASP A 380 3.22 -8.18 -25.50
CA ASP A 380 2.78 -9.48 -26.02
C ASP A 380 1.45 -9.93 -25.37
N VAL A 381 1.24 -9.61 -24.09
CA VAL A 381 -0.06 -9.78 -23.40
C VAL A 381 -1.14 -8.80 -23.89
N LEU A 382 -0.86 -7.50 -24.03
CA LEU A 382 -1.86 -6.55 -24.54
C LEU A 382 -2.23 -6.80 -26.01
N PHE A 383 -1.29 -7.26 -26.82
CA PHE A 383 -1.51 -7.55 -28.24
C PHE A 383 -2.11 -8.95 -28.46
N SER A 384 -1.85 -9.95 -27.61
CA SER A 384 -2.61 -11.22 -27.65
C SER A 384 -4.06 -11.09 -27.16
N ILE A 385 -4.39 -10.00 -26.46
CA ILE A 385 -5.78 -9.56 -26.23
C ILE A 385 -6.36 -8.86 -27.48
N VAL A 386 -5.52 -8.30 -28.36
CA VAL A 386 -5.91 -7.53 -29.54
C VAL A 386 -5.47 -8.21 -30.83
N THR A 387 -6.34 -9.11 -31.31
CA THR A 387 -6.36 -9.81 -32.62
C THR A 387 -5.56 -11.11 -32.76
N GLU A 388 -6.23 -12.16 -33.25
CA GLU A 388 -5.93 -12.76 -34.56
C GLU A 388 -7.07 -13.68 -35.07
N GLU A 389 -7.19 -13.86 -36.38
CA GLU A 389 -8.33 -14.54 -37.03
C GLU A 389 -8.04 -15.99 -37.46
N THR A 390 -8.32 -16.95 -36.57
CA THR A 390 -8.34 -18.38 -36.92
C THR A 390 -9.71 -18.84 -37.45
N ARG A 391 -9.70 -19.62 -38.55
CA ARG A 391 -10.88 -20.15 -39.26
C ARG A 391 -11.07 -21.65 -39.01
N ASP A 392 -11.54 -22.02 -37.82
CA ASP A 392 -11.82 -23.41 -37.45
C ASP A 392 -13.33 -23.73 -37.51
N GLU A 393 -13.81 -24.13 -38.70
CA GLU A 393 -15.23 -24.43 -38.96
C GLU A 393 -15.80 -25.57 -38.09
N GLN A 394 -14.96 -26.48 -37.61
CA GLN A 394 -15.38 -27.58 -36.73
C GLN A 394 -15.70 -27.11 -35.30
N GLN A 395 -14.94 -26.17 -34.75
CA GLN A 395 -15.23 -25.57 -33.44
C GLN A 395 -16.48 -24.69 -33.51
N ILE A 396 -16.65 -23.97 -34.62
CA ILE A 396 -17.86 -23.20 -34.94
C ILE A 396 -19.11 -24.10 -34.90
N LYS A 397 -19.02 -25.30 -35.45
CA LYS A 397 -20.13 -26.26 -35.44
C LYS A 397 -20.47 -26.74 -34.02
N ILE A 398 -19.49 -27.09 -33.19
CA ILE A 398 -19.71 -27.50 -31.79
C ILE A 398 -20.32 -26.36 -30.96
N LEU A 399 -19.85 -25.13 -31.15
CA LEU A 399 -20.45 -23.93 -30.54
C LEU A 399 -21.91 -23.78 -30.97
N LEU A 400 -22.19 -23.79 -32.28
CA LEU A 400 -23.55 -23.64 -32.84
C LEU A 400 -24.51 -24.79 -32.43
N GLU A 401 -24.02 -26.03 -32.33
CA GLU A 401 -24.80 -27.18 -31.83
C GLU A 401 -25.10 -27.05 -30.32
N THR A 402 -24.21 -26.41 -29.55
CA THR A 402 -24.48 -26.00 -28.17
C THR A 402 -25.47 -24.82 -28.09
N PHE A 403 -25.77 -24.14 -29.21
CA PHE A 403 -26.57 -22.92 -29.26
C PHE A 403 -28.05 -23.12 -29.69
N THR A 404 -28.73 -24.14 -29.14
CA THR A 404 -30.17 -24.43 -29.37
C THR A 404 -30.80 -25.07 -28.09
N ILE A 405 -32.10 -25.04 -27.71
CA ILE A 405 -33.38 -24.49 -28.22
C ILE A 405 -34.22 -23.89 -27.02
N ASP A 406 -35.10 -22.92 -27.33
CA ASP A 406 -36.29 -22.40 -26.59
C ASP A 406 -36.23 -21.58 -25.27
N PRO A 407 -37.10 -20.55 -25.12
CA PRO A 407 -37.10 -19.61 -24.00
C PRO A 407 -38.02 -20.05 -22.86
N ILE A 408 -37.66 -21.07 -22.08
CA ILE A 408 -38.42 -21.46 -20.88
C ILE A 408 -37.50 -21.57 -19.66
N TYR A 409 -37.84 -20.82 -18.60
CA TYR A 409 -37.40 -21.10 -17.24
C TYR A 409 -37.95 -22.47 -16.80
N SER A 410 -37.25 -23.56 -17.13
CA SER A 410 -37.66 -24.93 -16.79
C SER A 410 -36.69 -25.58 -15.81
N LYS A 411 -37.25 -26.08 -14.71
CA LYS A 411 -36.59 -27.08 -13.86
C LYS A 411 -36.70 -28.44 -14.55
N ASP A 412 -35.82 -28.74 -15.50
CA ASP A 412 -35.64 -30.13 -15.96
C ASP A 412 -34.15 -30.46 -16.15
N GLN A 413 -33.75 -31.64 -15.66
CA GLN A 413 -32.34 -32.02 -15.44
C GLN A 413 -31.78 -32.95 -16.53
N LYS A 414 -32.49 -33.15 -17.64
CA LYS A 414 -32.18 -34.21 -18.62
C LYS A 414 -31.51 -33.76 -19.93
N THR A 415 -31.59 -32.48 -20.31
CA THR A 415 -30.95 -31.94 -21.52
C THR A 415 -29.85 -30.93 -21.16
N LYS A 416 -28.63 -31.42 -20.93
CA LYS A 416 -27.47 -30.61 -20.44
C LYS A 416 -26.78 -29.80 -21.55
N VAL A 417 -27.53 -29.12 -22.40
CA VAL A 417 -27.01 -28.18 -23.41
C VAL A 417 -27.47 -26.79 -23.04
N VAL A 418 -26.54 -25.84 -22.88
CA VAL A 418 -26.85 -24.46 -22.47
C VAL A 418 -26.34 -23.49 -23.54
N ASN A 419 -27.30 -22.85 -24.21
CA ASN A 419 -26.99 -21.76 -25.13
C ASN A 419 -26.74 -20.45 -24.38
N LEU A 420 -25.47 -20.01 -24.31
CA LEU A 420 -25.10 -18.73 -23.69
C LEU A 420 -25.79 -17.50 -24.31
N ILE A 421 -26.00 -17.47 -25.63
CA ILE A 421 -26.57 -16.31 -26.33
C ILE A 421 -28.10 -16.25 -26.37
N GLN A 422 -28.77 -17.33 -25.93
CA GLN A 422 -30.22 -17.33 -25.64
C GLN A 422 -30.55 -16.91 -24.20
N LEU A 423 -29.55 -16.87 -23.30
CA LEU A 423 -29.74 -16.36 -21.94
C LEU A 423 -30.19 -14.89 -21.96
N ASN A 424 -30.90 -14.46 -20.92
CA ASN A 424 -31.20 -13.04 -20.72
C ASN A 424 -29.87 -12.24 -20.69
N PRO A 425 -29.76 -11.09 -21.40
CA PRO A 425 -28.51 -10.32 -21.46
C PRO A 425 -27.94 -9.92 -20.08
N VAL A 426 -28.83 -9.63 -19.11
CA VAL A 426 -28.44 -9.28 -17.73
C VAL A 426 -27.89 -10.51 -17.02
N PHE A 427 -28.56 -11.66 -17.15
CA PHE A 427 -28.11 -12.91 -16.55
C PHE A 427 -26.79 -13.41 -17.15
N LEU A 428 -26.58 -13.26 -18.47
CA LEU A 428 -25.27 -13.55 -19.07
C LEU A 428 -24.19 -12.61 -18.52
N ALA A 429 -24.49 -11.31 -18.40
CA ALA A 429 -23.57 -10.34 -17.81
C ALA A 429 -23.20 -10.72 -16.36
N GLU A 430 -24.17 -11.10 -15.52
CA GLU A 430 -23.94 -11.57 -14.15
C GLU A 430 -22.96 -12.76 -14.12
N GLN A 431 -23.18 -13.76 -14.99
CA GLN A 431 -22.34 -14.95 -15.02
C GLN A 431 -20.93 -14.68 -15.58
N LEU A 432 -20.78 -13.80 -16.57
CA LEU A 432 -19.47 -13.38 -17.08
C LEU A 432 -18.69 -12.55 -16.04
N VAL A 433 -19.35 -11.65 -15.32
CA VAL A 433 -18.73 -10.85 -14.25
C VAL A 433 -18.33 -11.70 -13.05
N LEU A 434 -19.13 -12.72 -12.68
CA LEU A 434 -18.74 -13.69 -11.66
C LEU A 434 -17.56 -14.56 -12.11
N PHE A 435 -17.50 -14.96 -13.37
CA PHE A 435 -16.38 -15.70 -13.91
C PHE A 435 -15.09 -14.86 -13.84
N ASP A 436 -15.13 -13.64 -14.36
CA ASP A 436 -14.02 -12.65 -14.30
C ASP A 436 -13.53 -12.45 -12.85
N LEU A 437 -14.43 -12.18 -11.90
CA LEU A 437 -14.07 -12.05 -10.48
C LEU A 437 -13.46 -13.33 -9.89
N THR A 438 -14.02 -14.50 -10.22
CA THR A 438 -13.55 -15.80 -9.70
C THR A 438 -12.15 -16.12 -10.20
N GLU A 439 -11.82 -15.75 -11.44
CA GLU A 439 -10.47 -15.91 -11.99
C GLU A 439 -9.52 -14.84 -11.44
N PHE A 440 -9.95 -13.57 -11.32
CA PHE A 440 -9.17 -12.47 -10.74
C PHE A 440 -8.78 -12.75 -9.29
N GLN A 441 -9.66 -13.40 -8.52
CA GLN A 441 -9.43 -13.84 -7.14
C GLN A 441 -8.35 -14.93 -6.99
N LYS A 442 -7.94 -15.60 -8.06
CA LYS A 442 -6.89 -16.63 -8.02
C LYS A 442 -5.48 -16.06 -8.20
N ILE A 443 -5.35 -14.80 -8.67
CA ILE A 443 -4.06 -14.19 -8.94
C ILE A 443 -3.30 -14.00 -7.62
N HIS A 444 -2.06 -14.49 -7.55
CA HIS A 444 -1.19 -14.27 -6.40
C HIS A 444 -0.67 -12.84 -6.36
N CYS A 445 -0.47 -12.28 -5.16
CA CYS A 445 -0.09 -10.87 -5.00
C CYS A 445 1.21 -10.50 -5.74
N HIS A 446 2.18 -11.42 -5.83
CA HIS A 446 3.44 -11.23 -6.56
C HIS A 446 3.28 -11.30 -8.09
N ASP A 447 2.30 -12.06 -8.58
CA ASP A 447 2.03 -12.21 -10.02
C ASP A 447 1.44 -10.95 -10.67
N PHE A 448 1.01 -9.97 -9.86
CA PHE A 448 0.59 -8.66 -10.37
C PHE A 448 1.74 -7.79 -10.89
N TYR A 449 2.99 -8.03 -10.47
CA TYR A 449 4.13 -7.15 -10.80
C TYR A 449 5.42 -7.89 -11.17
N LEU A 450 5.50 -9.19 -10.92
CA LEU A 450 6.61 -10.06 -11.31
C LEU A 450 6.17 -11.03 -12.42
N SER A 451 7.12 -11.40 -13.26
CA SER A 451 7.04 -12.37 -14.34
C SER A 451 7.79 -13.63 -13.92
N ARG A 452 7.17 -14.79 -14.10
CA ARG A 452 7.73 -16.10 -13.75
C ARG A 452 7.08 -17.20 -14.56
N LYS A 453 7.68 -18.40 -14.55
CA LYS A 453 7.02 -19.63 -15.03
C LYS A 453 5.77 -19.92 -14.18
N ASN A 454 4.69 -20.38 -14.81
CA ASN A 454 3.39 -20.70 -14.18
C ASN A 454 2.67 -19.50 -13.54
N ASN A 455 2.84 -18.29 -14.09
CA ASN A 455 2.20 -17.07 -13.62
C ASN A 455 0.65 -17.18 -13.58
N THR A 456 0.05 -16.93 -12.41
CA THR A 456 -1.43 -16.94 -12.26
C THR A 456 -2.11 -15.79 -13.00
N LEU A 457 -1.41 -14.67 -13.25
CA LEU A 457 -1.89 -13.58 -14.09
C LEU A 457 -2.07 -14.03 -15.55
N GLU A 458 -1.16 -14.85 -16.10
CA GLU A 458 -1.30 -15.41 -17.46
C GLU A 458 -2.51 -16.36 -17.55
N THR A 459 -2.74 -17.15 -16.50
CA THR A 459 -3.93 -18.02 -16.41
C THR A 459 -5.23 -17.20 -16.37
N TYR A 460 -5.22 -16.07 -15.66
CA TYR A 460 -6.31 -15.12 -15.65
C TYR A 460 -6.52 -14.45 -17.02
N ILE A 461 -5.45 -14.00 -17.70
CA ILE A 461 -5.51 -13.44 -19.06
C ILE A 461 -6.15 -14.43 -20.03
N LYS A 462 -5.70 -15.70 -20.02
CA LYS A 462 -6.29 -16.78 -20.84
C LYS A 462 -7.77 -17.02 -20.51
N SER A 463 -8.20 -16.76 -19.28
CA SER A 463 -9.61 -16.80 -18.91
C SER A 463 -10.39 -15.59 -19.43
N CYS A 464 -9.84 -14.37 -19.37
CA CYS A 464 -10.45 -13.18 -20.00
C CYS A 464 -10.64 -13.36 -21.51
N GLN A 465 -9.65 -13.94 -22.20
CA GLN A 465 -9.73 -14.24 -23.64
C GLN A 465 -10.94 -15.12 -24.00
N LYS A 466 -11.45 -15.98 -23.10
CA LYS A 466 -12.68 -16.77 -23.33
C LYS A 466 -13.92 -15.88 -23.47
N ILE A 467 -13.97 -14.77 -22.75
CA ILE A 467 -15.08 -13.80 -22.80
C ILE A 467 -15.07 -13.05 -24.14
N GLU A 468 -13.90 -12.58 -24.57
CA GLU A 468 -13.71 -11.92 -25.86
C GLU A 468 -13.97 -12.87 -27.02
N PHE A 469 -13.40 -14.08 -26.98
CA PHE A 469 -13.60 -15.12 -27.99
C PHE A 469 -15.08 -15.48 -28.16
N LEU A 470 -15.82 -15.64 -27.06
CA LEU A 470 -17.27 -15.87 -27.08
C LEU A 470 -18.00 -14.74 -27.82
N ALA A 471 -17.76 -13.50 -27.41
CA ALA A 471 -18.43 -12.34 -28.01
C ALA A 471 -18.05 -12.17 -29.50
N LEU A 472 -16.77 -12.31 -29.81
CA LEU A 472 -16.21 -12.08 -31.15
C LEU A 472 -16.71 -13.13 -32.12
N LYS A 473 -16.48 -14.43 -31.82
CA LYS A 473 -16.85 -15.51 -32.73
C LYS A 473 -18.35 -15.54 -32.96
N VAL A 474 -19.19 -15.39 -31.93
CA VAL A 474 -20.65 -15.41 -32.11
C VAL A 474 -21.13 -14.26 -33.02
N MET A 475 -20.57 -13.06 -32.88
CA MET A 475 -20.91 -11.94 -33.78
C MET A 475 -20.36 -12.12 -35.21
N ASP A 476 -19.13 -12.61 -35.34
CA ASP A 476 -18.42 -12.83 -36.61
C ASP A 476 -19.03 -13.95 -37.46
N ILE A 477 -19.56 -14.99 -36.81
CA ILE A 477 -20.23 -16.14 -37.46
C ILE A 477 -21.67 -15.77 -37.85
N LEU A 478 -22.46 -15.25 -36.90
CA LEU A 478 -23.89 -15.02 -37.14
C LEU A 478 -24.18 -13.77 -37.99
N LYS A 479 -23.24 -12.82 -38.06
CA LYS A 479 -23.30 -11.58 -38.88
C LYS A 479 -24.66 -10.88 -38.82
N ASN A 480 -25.22 -10.80 -37.60
CA ASN A 480 -26.59 -10.38 -37.37
C ASN A 480 -26.64 -9.22 -36.37
N HIS A 481 -27.19 -8.09 -36.81
CA HIS A 481 -27.33 -6.87 -36.00
C HIS A 481 -28.04 -7.11 -34.66
N LYS A 482 -28.98 -8.07 -34.57
CA LYS A 482 -29.65 -8.42 -33.30
C LYS A 482 -28.69 -9.00 -32.26
N ILE A 483 -27.62 -9.67 -32.69
CA ILE A 483 -26.57 -10.20 -31.81
C ILE A 483 -25.65 -9.07 -31.35
N CYS A 484 -25.33 -8.10 -32.21
CA CYS A 484 -24.66 -6.87 -31.78
C CYS A 484 -25.52 -6.09 -30.76
N GLU A 485 -26.83 -5.93 -31.01
CA GLU A 485 -27.77 -5.34 -30.05
C GLU A 485 -27.87 -6.11 -28.72
N TYR A 486 -27.65 -7.43 -28.74
CA TYR A 486 -27.59 -8.28 -27.57
C TYR A 486 -26.32 -7.99 -26.75
N PHE A 487 -25.13 -8.09 -27.36
CA PHE A 487 -23.87 -7.82 -26.65
C PHE A 487 -23.73 -6.37 -26.17
N ILE A 488 -24.33 -5.39 -26.87
CA ILE A 488 -24.45 -4.00 -26.35
C ILE A 488 -25.24 -3.94 -25.03
N LYS A 489 -26.29 -4.77 -24.86
CA LYS A 489 -27.00 -4.87 -23.58
C LYS A 489 -26.13 -5.57 -22.52
N VAL A 490 -25.47 -6.68 -22.86
CA VAL A 490 -24.59 -7.42 -21.94
C VAL A 490 -23.49 -6.50 -21.40
N ALA A 491 -22.78 -5.78 -22.27
CA ALA A 491 -21.74 -4.82 -21.88
C ALA A 491 -22.29 -3.72 -20.97
N ASN A 492 -23.44 -3.13 -21.29
CA ASN A 492 -24.07 -2.12 -20.43
C ASN A 492 -24.44 -2.68 -19.05
N SER A 493 -24.95 -3.91 -18.96
CA SER A 493 -25.23 -4.55 -17.68
C SER A 493 -23.96 -4.88 -16.89
N CYS A 494 -22.87 -5.29 -17.53
CA CYS A 494 -21.56 -5.42 -16.88
C CYS A 494 -21.11 -4.07 -16.26
N TYR A 495 -21.30 -2.95 -16.98
CA TYR A 495 -21.02 -1.61 -16.47
C TYR A 495 -21.90 -1.23 -15.26
N GLU A 496 -23.22 -1.47 -15.35
CA GLU A 496 -24.17 -1.21 -14.26
C GLU A 496 -23.83 -1.99 -12.98
N MET A 497 -23.28 -3.20 -13.14
CA MET A 497 -22.80 -4.05 -12.04
C MET A 497 -21.35 -3.76 -11.61
N LYS A 498 -20.68 -2.74 -12.17
CA LYS A 498 -19.25 -2.41 -11.93
C LYS A 498 -18.26 -3.54 -12.29
N GLY A 499 -18.66 -4.47 -13.16
CA GLY A 499 -17.76 -5.42 -13.82
C GLY A 499 -17.03 -4.76 -14.98
N TYR A 500 -16.17 -3.77 -14.69
CA TYR A 500 -15.60 -2.89 -15.71
C TYR A 500 -14.69 -3.64 -16.69
N ASN A 501 -13.91 -4.60 -16.21
CA ASN A 501 -13.09 -5.47 -17.06
C ASN A 501 -13.97 -6.24 -18.08
N THR A 502 -14.91 -7.06 -17.61
CA THR A 502 -15.89 -7.75 -18.46
C THR A 502 -16.62 -6.82 -19.44
N CYS A 503 -16.99 -5.61 -19.00
CA CYS A 503 -17.61 -4.60 -19.85
C CYS A 503 -16.67 -4.15 -20.98
N TYR A 504 -15.40 -3.86 -20.65
CA TYR A 504 -14.37 -3.43 -21.59
C TYR A 504 -14.06 -4.52 -22.63
N LEU A 505 -13.93 -5.78 -22.21
CA LEU A 505 -13.70 -6.94 -23.10
C LEU A 505 -14.83 -7.13 -24.14
N ILE A 506 -16.09 -6.90 -23.75
CA ILE A 506 -17.22 -6.97 -24.70
C ILE A 506 -17.27 -5.71 -25.58
N TYR A 507 -16.90 -4.54 -25.04
CA TYR A 507 -16.84 -3.28 -25.78
C TYR A 507 -15.71 -3.25 -26.83
N SER A 508 -14.50 -3.72 -26.51
CA SER A 508 -13.38 -3.87 -27.45
C SER A 508 -13.81 -4.74 -28.64
N THR A 509 -14.42 -5.89 -28.33
CA THR A 509 -14.97 -6.83 -29.30
C THR A 509 -16.06 -6.19 -30.19
N LEU A 510 -17.01 -5.45 -29.60
CA LEU A 510 -18.03 -4.71 -30.36
C LEU A 510 -17.41 -3.66 -31.30
N THR A 511 -16.33 -3.00 -30.86
CA THR A 511 -15.58 -2.03 -31.66
C THR A 511 -14.95 -2.72 -32.88
N THR A 512 -14.27 -3.86 -32.68
CA THR A 512 -13.72 -4.68 -33.77
C THR A 512 -14.79 -5.12 -34.76
N ILE A 513 -15.93 -5.62 -34.28
CA ILE A 513 -17.06 -6.03 -35.13
C ILE A 513 -17.65 -4.84 -35.92
N SER A 514 -17.71 -3.64 -35.32
CA SER A 514 -18.22 -2.45 -36.01
C SER A 514 -17.37 -2.01 -37.21
N ILE A 515 -16.06 -2.29 -37.15
CA ILE A 515 -15.09 -2.02 -38.22
C ILE A 515 -15.09 -3.15 -39.25
N LYS A 516 -15.13 -4.42 -38.80
CA LYS A 516 -15.06 -5.60 -39.67
C LYS A 516 -16.34 -5.84 -40.49
N HIS A 517 -17.51 -5.61 -39.90
CA HIS A 517 -18.82 -5.85 -40.53
C HIS A 517 -19.70 -4.58 -40.54
N PRO A 518 -19.32 -3.53 -41.28
CA PRO A 518 -20.03 -2.25 -41.28
C PRO A 518 -21.46 -2.37 -41.84
N ASP A 519 -21.70 -3.34 -42.74
CA ASP A 519 -23.02 -3.66 -43.30
C ASP A 519 -23.97 -4.28 -42.25
N VAL A 520 -23.44 -5.01 -41.27
CA VAL A 520 -24.18 -5.54 -40.12
C VAL A 520 -24.38 -4.44 -39.09
N TRP A 521 -23.33 -3.66 -38.80
CA TRP A 521 -23.35 -2.59 -37.81
C TRP A 521 -24.32 -1.47 -38.17
N SER A 522 -24.41 -1.09 -39.45
CA SER A 522 -25.36 -0.07 -39.94
C SER A 522 -26.84 -0.38 -39.66
N LYS A 523 -27.18 -1.64 -39.42
CA LYS A 523 -28.55 -2.12 -39.13
C LYS A 523 -28.89 -2.14 -37.63
N VAL A 524 -27.93 -1.82 -36.75
CA VAL A 524 -28.13 -1.74 -35.28
C VAL A 524 -29.04 -0.54 -34.95
N LYS A 525 -30.09 -0.74 -34.15
CA LYS A 525 -31.03 0.33 -33.77
C LYS A 525 -30.31 1.52 -33.12
N LYS A 526 -30.79 2.74 -33.46
CA LYS A 526 -30.30 4.01 -32.90
C LYS A 526 -30.24 4.03 -31.36
N SER A 527 -31.22 3.44 -30.67
CA SER A 527 -31.24 3.34 -29.21
C SER A 527 -30.16 2.42 -28.61
N LYS A 528 -29.65 1.46 -29.39
CA LYS A 528 -28.53 0.60 -29.00
C LYS A 528 -27.19 1.25 -29.32
N LEU A 529 -27.08 1.94 -30.47
CA LEU A 529 -25.94 2.79 -30.78
C LEU A 529 -25.73 3.91 -29.74
N GLN A 530 -26.80 4.48 -29.16
CA GLN A 530 -26.70 5.44 -28.06
C GLN A 530 -26.08 4.84 -26.78
N ILE A 531 -26.38 3.58 -26.45
CA ILE A 531 -25.75 2.87 -25.32
C ILE A 531 -24.28 2.62 -25.63
N TYR A 532 -23.97 2.10 -26.82
CA TYR A 532 -22.58 1.89 -27.25
C TYR A 532 -21.75 3.19 -27.21
N LYS A 533 -22.32 4.33 -27.66
CA LYS A 533 -21.65 5.64 -27.57
C LYS A 533 -21.34 6.08 -26.14
N LYS A 534 -22.16 5.72 -25.15
CA LYS A 534 -21.85 5.99 -23.73
C LYS A 534 -20.64 5.17 -23.25
N LEU A 535 -20.57 3.89 -23.64
CA LEU A 535 -19.41 3.04 -23.35
C LEU A 535 -18.15 3.54 -24.09
N GLN A 536 -18.30 4.02 -25.32
CA GLN A 536 -17.20 4.62 -26.10
C GLN A 536 -16.60 5.86 -25.43
N ILE A 537 -17.45 6.75 -24.89
CA ILE A 537 -16.99 7.93 -24.12
C ILE A 537 -16.32 7.48 -22.81
N LEU A 538 -16.88 6.48 -22.11
CA LEU A 538 -16.32 5.96 -20.88
C LEU A 538 -14.91 5.37 -21.07
N PHE A 539 -14.71 4.60 -22.14
CA PHE A 539 -13.46 3.91 -22.45
C PHE A 539 -12.57 4.67 -23.44
N GLU A 540 -12.78 5.98 -23.58
CA GLU A 540 -11.95 6.85 -24.40
C GLU A 540 -10.50 6.88 -23.87
N ILE A 541 -9.53 6.54 -24.73
CA ILE A 541 -8.10 6.44 -24.37
C ILE A 541 -7.51 7.81 -23.96
N GLY A 542 -8.13 8.90 -24.43
CA GLY A 542 -7.69 10.28 -24.22
C GLY A 542 -7.40 10.60 -22.75
N ASN A 543 -6.27 11.28 -22.51
CA ASN A 543 -5.77 11.64 -21.18
C ASN A 543 -5.65 10.42 -20.23
N ASN A 544 -5.10 9.30 -20.72
CA ASN A 544 -4.90 8.05 -19.97
C ASN A 544 -6.21 7.52 -19.36
N TYR A 545 -7.22 7.29 -20.20
CA TYR A 545 -8.53 6.76 -19.80
C TYR A 545 -9.23 7.59 -18.71
N LYS A 546 -9.12 8.93 -18.78
CA LYS A 546 -9.61 9.86 -17.74
C LYS A 546 -11.06 9.59 -17.30
N ASN A 547 -11.94 9.27 -18.25
CA ASN A 547 -13.37 9.04 -17.99
C ASN A 547 -13.63 7.74 -17.20
N TYR A 548 -12.88 6.67 -17.48
CA TYR A 548 -12.91 5.46 -16.67
C TYR A 548 -12.26 5.69 -15.30
N ARG A 549 -11.07 6.29 -15.28
CA ARG A 549 -10.32 6.51 -14.02
C ARG A 549 -11.12 7.34 -13.01
N SER A 550 -11.82 8.39 -13.46
CA SER A 550 -12.66 9.24 -12.60
C SER A 550 -13.87 8.52 -11.98
N ILE A 551 -14.24 7.32 -12.44
CA ILE A 551 -15.27 6.49 -11.80
C ILE A 551 -14.72 5.26 -11.09
N SER A 552 -13.48 4.84 -11.37
CA SER A 552 -12.86 3.64 -10.81
C SER A 552 -12.04 3.90 -9.55
N THR A 553 -11.53 5.13 -9.34
CA THR A 553 -10.70 5.47 -8.17
C THR A 553 -11.41 5.28 -6.83
N ASP A 554 -12.74 5.45 -6.79
CA ASP A 554 -13.52 5.50 -5.55
C ASP A 554 -14.51 4.33 -5.40
N LYS A 555 -14.42 3.27 -6.22
CA LYS A 555 -15.51 2.26 -6.33
C LYS A 555 -15.04 0.81 -6.38
N GLU A 556 -15.70 0.00 -5.56
CA GLU A 556 -15.73 -1.46 -5.61
C GLU A 556 -16.15 -1.96 -7.01
N GLY A 557 -15.22 -2.34 -7.89
CA GLY A 557 -15.52 -2.95 -9.18
C GLY A 557 -14.33 -3.73 -9.72
N ILE A 558 -14.56 -4.62 -10.70
CA ILE A 558 -13.45 -5.40 -11.30
C ILE A 558 -12.60 -4.43 -12.15
N PRO A 559 -11.32 -4.24 -11.84
CA PRO A 559 -10.43 -3.29 -12.53
C PRO A 559 -10.20 -3.67 -14.01
N ILE A 560 -10.19 -2.72 -14.96
CA ILE A 560 -9.89 -3.02 -16.39
C ILE A 560 -8.42 -3.40 -16.52
N MET A 561 -8.13 -4.70 -16.61
CA MET A 561 -6.80 -5.21 -16.30
C MET A 561 -5.70 -4.76 -17.26
N THR A 562 -6.02 -4.47 -18.52
CA THR A 562 -5.07 -3.90 -19.48
C THR A 562 -4.55 -2.51 -19.08
N ILE A 563 -5.40 -1.68 -18.43
CA ILE A 563 -5.02 -0.35 -17.94
C ILE A 563 -4.10 -0.49 -16.72
N TRP A 564 -4.43 -1.40 -15.80
CA TRP A 564 -3.63 -1.64 -14.60
C TRP A 564 -2.28 -2.31 -14.91
N MET A 565 -2.24 -3.24 -15.88
CA MET A 565 -0.98 -3.80 -16.39
C MET A 565 -0.07 -2.71 -16.98
N HIS A 566 -0.61 -1.77 -17.74
CA HIS A 566 0.15 -0.64 -18.26
C HIS A 566 0.75 0.22 -17.12
N ASP A 567 0.01 0.44 -16.04
CA ASP A 567 0.51 1.18 -14.87
C ASP A 567 1.62 0.40 -14.13
N ILE A 568 1.43 -0.90 -13.88
CA ILE A 568 2.46 -1.81 -13.31
C ILE A 568 3.75 -1.75 -14.13
N VAL A 569 3.64 -1.79 -15.45
CA VAL A 569 4.78 -1.80 -16.36
C VAL A 569 5.56 -0.49 -16.29
N ASN A 570 4.87 0.65 -16.15
CA ASN A 570 5.52 1.94 -15.93
C ASN A 570 6.19 2.02 -14.56
N ILE A 571 5.57 1.47 -13.51
CA ILE A 571 6.17 1.34 -12.17
C ILE A 571 7.42 0.46 -12.23
N ASN A 572 7.39 -0.64 -12.97
CA ASN A 572 8.55 -1.53 -13.15
C ASN A 572 9.70 -0.88 -13.94
N CYS A 573 9.40 0.09 -14.82
CA CYS A 573 10.40 0.92 -15.50
C CYS A 573 11.08 1.96 -14.59
N ILE A 574 10.56 2.25 -13.40
CA ILE A 574 11.26 3.09 -12.42
C ILE A 574 12.55 2.35 -12.00
N PRO A 575 13.72 3.01 -11.90
CA PRO A 575 14.94 2.36 -11.41
C PRO A 575 14.77 1.79 -9.99
N ASN A 576 15.30 0.58 -9.75
CA ASN A 576 15.30 -0.02 -8.40
C ASN A 576 16.17 0.78 -7.43
N LYS A 577 17.26 1.38 -7.94
CA LYS A 577 18.25 2.17 -7.22
C LYS A 577 18.39 3.54 -7.89
N ILE A 578 18.67 4.58 -7.13
CA ILE A 578 18.69 5.98 -7.63
C ILE A 578 20.06 6.50 -8.04
N ASP A 579 21.14 5.94 -7.50
CA ASP A 579 22.49 6.51 -7.56
C ASP A 579 23.61 5.45 -7.64
N GLU A 580 24.85 5.91 -7.78
CA GLU A 580 26.05 5.06 -7.82
C GLU A 580 26.36 4.39 -6.48
N LEU A 581 25.92 4.98 -5.35
CA LEU A 581 25.97 4.35 -4.03
C LEU A 581 25.01 3.15 -3.92
N GLY A 582 24.05 3.05 -4.84
CA GLY A 582 23.13 1.93 -4.97
C GLY A 582 21.99 1.95 -3.94
N LEU A 583 21.58 3.13 -3.48
CA LEU A 583 20.43 3.30 -2.58
C LEU A 583 19.11 2.98 -3.31
N PHE A 584 18.24 2.23 -2.67
CA PHE A 584 16.96 1.77 -3.23
C PHE A 584 15.91 2.88 -3.28
N ASN A 585 15.14 2.90 -4.36
CA ASN A 585 14.18 3.96 -4.68
C ASN A 585 12.84 3.80 -3.91
N PHE A 586 12.56 4.68 -2.95
CA PHE A 586 11.31 4.63 -2.18
C PHE A 586 10.08 5.02 -3.00
N SER A 587 10.21 5.83 -4.04
CA SER A 587 9.09 6.10 -4.96
C SER A 587 8.64 4.82 -5.68
N LYS A 588 9.58 3.92 -6.03
CA LYS A 588 9.23 2.60 -6.58
C LYS A 588 8.58 1.70 -5.52
N LEU A 589 9.16 1.62 -4.32
CA LEU A 589 8.59 0.86 -3.20
C LEU A 589 7.15 1.29 -2.90
N ARG A 590 6.88 2.60 -2.79
CA ARG A 590 5.54 3.13 -2.51
C ARG A 590 4.57 2.86 -3.66
N ALA A 591 4.99 3.07 -4.91
CA ALA A 591 4.16 2.80 -6.07
C ALA A 591 3.74 1.31 -6.17
N ILE A 592 4.68 0.39 -5.94
CA ILE A 592 4.45 -1.06 -5.86
C ILE A 592 3.53 -1.40 -4.67
N GLY A 593 3.77 -0.81 -3.50
CA GLY A 593 2.94 -0.98 -2.31
C GLY A 593 1.47 -0.57 -2.51
N SER A 594 1.25 0.64 -3.05
CA SER A 594 -0.09 1.17 -3.31
C SER A 594 -0.85 0.35 -4.34
N ILE A 595 -0.21 -0.03 -5.45
CA ILE A 595 -0.89 -0.72 -6.57
C ILE A 595 -1.31 -2.14 -6.19
N ILE A 596 -0.45 -2.90 -5.48
CA ILE A 596 -0.78 -4.26 -5.03
C ILE A 596 -1.83 -4.22 -3.92
N THR A 597 -1.71 -3.28 -2.97
CA THR A 597 -2.71 -3.13 -1.90
C THR A 597 -4.09 -2.82 -2.46
N LEU A 598 -4.18 -1.98 -3.49
CA LEU A 598 -5.42 -1.72 -4.22
C LEU A 598 -5.95 -2.99 -4.89
N LEU A 599 -5.16 -3.67 -5.71
CA LEU A 599 -5.59 -4.89 -6.43
C LEU A 599 -6.05 -5.99 -5.47
N HIS A 600 -5.31 -6.24 -4.38
CA HIS A 600 -5.68 -7.20 -3.33
C HIS A 600 -6.92 -6.78 -2.52
N SER A 601 -7.26 -5.49 -2.47
CA SER A 601 -8.55 -5.03 -1.93
C SER A 601 -9.69 -5.33 -2.91
N LEU A 602 -9.48 -5.12 -4.21
CA LEU A 602 -10.47 -5.38 -5.26
C LEU A 602 -10.74 -6.87 -5.43
N GLN A 603 -9.76 -7.75 -5.19
CA GLN A 603 -9.99 -9.20 -5.14
C GLN A 603 -11.05 -9.60 -4.09
N LYS A 604 -11.28 -8.80 -3.05
CA LYS A 604 -12.23 -9.12 -1.96
C LYS A 604 -13.67 -8.69 -2.24
N ILE A 605 -13.93 -8.09 -3.41
CA ILE A 605 -15.28 -7.73 -3.86
C ILE A 605 -16.19 -8.97 -3.87
N GLN A 606 -17.45 -8.77 -3.53
CA GLN A 606 -18.50 -9.79 -3.61
C GLN A 606 -19.73 -9.20 -4.30
N PHE A 607 -20.32 -9.97 -5.20
CA PHE A 607 -21.57 -9.61 -5.86
C PHE A 607 -22.78 -10.26 -5.19
N ASN A 608 -23.94 -9.62 -5.29
CA ASN A 608 -25.19 -10.11 -4.70
C ASN A 608 -25.84 -11.25 -5.51
N PHE A 609 -25.39 -11.48 -6.75
CA PHE A 609 -25.79 -12.59 -7.62
C PHE A 609 -24.86 -13.80 -7.44
N LYS A 610 -25.33 -15.00 -7.79
CA LYS A 610 -24.65 -16.27 -7.52
C LYS A 610 -24.22 -16.99 -8.81
N PRO A 611 -23.12 -17.76 -8.78
CA PRO A 611 -22.71 -18.57 -9.92
C PRO A 611 -23.75 -19.65 -10.19
N TYR A 612 -24.03 -19.88 -11.47
CA TYR A 612 -24.86 -20.98 -11.93
C TYR A 612 -23.96 -22.05 -12.57
N ASP A 613 -23.72 -23.15 -11.84
CA ASP A 613 -22.68 -24.16 -12.13
C ASP A 613 -22.61 -24.63 -13.59
N ILE A 614 -23.75 -24.76 -14.27
CA ILE A 614 -23.80 -25.23 -15.66
C ILE A 614 -23.29 -24.13 -16.61
N VAL A 615 -23.69 -22.87 -16.40
CA VAL A 615 -23.25 -21.72 -17.21
C VAL A 615 -21.75 -21.46 -16.97
N GLN A 616 -21.32 -21.44 -15.71
CA GLN A 616 -19.91 -21.28 -15.34
C GLN A 616 -19.03 -22.38 -15.95
N ARG A 617 -19.50 -23.63 -15.97
CA ARG A 617 -18.80 -24.74 -16.61
C ARG A 617 -18.72 -24.57 -18.13
N VAL A 618 -19.78 -24.12 -18.79
CA VAL A 618 -19.78 -23.85 -20.23
C VAL A 618 -18.80 -22.72 -20.57
N ILE A 619 -18.80 -21.62 -19.81
CA ILE A 619 -17.82 -20.53 -19.97
C ILE A 619 -16.39 -21.04 -19.77
N ASN A 620 -16.13 -21.78 -18.69
CA ASN A 620 -14.80 -22.31 -18.39
C ASN A 620 -14.29 -23.30 -19.47
N ASN A 621 -15.19 -24.05 -20.09
CA ASN A 621 -14.87 -25.01 -21.15
C ASN A 621 -14.70 -24.39 -22.55
N ILE A 622 -14.83 -23.06 -22.69
CA ILE A 622 -14.48 -22.37 -23.94
C ILE A 622 -12.98 -22.56 -24.19
N ILE A 623 -12.67 -23.17 -25.33
CA ILE A 623 -11.30 -23.32 -25.84
C ILE A 623 -11.00 -22.09 -26.70
N VAL A 624 -9.99 -21.33 -26.31
CA VAL A 624 -9.38 -20.31 -27.16
C VAL A 624 -8.20 -20.97 -27.87
N PRO A 625 -8.11 -20.95 -29.21
CA PRO A 625 -6.94 -21.47 -29.92
C PRO A 625 -5.68 -20.70 -29.53
N ASP A 626 -4.57 -21.41 -29.31
CA ASP A 626 -3.27 -20.77 -29.10
C ASP A 626 -2.86 -19.97 -30.34
N SER A 627 -2.33 -18.77 -30.12
CA SER A 627 -1.66 -17.95 -31.16
C SER A 627 -0.44 -18.69 -31.70
N LYS A 628 -0.29 -18.76 -33.03
CA LYS A 628 0.84 -19.39 -33.72
C LYS A 628 1.93 -18.40 -34.10
#